data_AF-A0A220MCY7-F1
#
_entry.id   AF-A0A220MCY7-F1
#
_cell.length_a   1.000
_cell.length_b   1.000
_cell.length_c   1.000
_cell.angle_alpha   90.00
_cell.angle_beta   90.00
_cell.angle_gamma   90.00
#
_symmetry.space_group_name_H-M   'P 1'
#
loop_
_entity.id
_entity.type
_entity.pdbx_description
1 polymer ?
#
loop_
_entity_poly.entity_id
_entity_poly.type
_entity_poly.pdbx_seq_one_letter_code
_entity_poly.pdbx_strand_id
1 'polypeptide(L)'
;MERPLHVKNHAKKESRSFFRTMDFFMLRTPLLPIHMFLELCQSDWRLDKLDPRKQAIIRECIAVASPSLLESLNKLDQADREQLEQAARSCLRYGIRMSTRATPFGLFSGIACGHFDTHTQLIVNKIEQHKKTEPP
;
A
#
# COMPACT_ATOMS: atom_id res chain seq x y z
N MET A 1 37.97 -18.18 -44.58
CA MET A 1 36.69 -18.87 -44.87
C MET A 1 35.88 -18.91 -43.58
N GLU A 2 35.14 -17.83 -43.28
CA GLU A 2 34.30 -17.72 -42.08
C GLU A 2 32.85 -18.06 -42.44
N ARG A 3 32.23 -18.95 -41.66
CA ARG A 3 30.84 -19.40 -41.87
C ARG A 3 29.88 -18.33 -41.34
N PRO A 4 28.86 -17.89 -42.10
CA PRO A 4 27.90 -16.92 -41.61
C PRO A 4 27.01 -17.55 -40.53
N LEU A 5 26.86 -16.84 -39.41
CA LEU A 5 25.94 -17.20 -38.33
C LEU A 5 24.50 -17.07 -38.82
N HIS A 6 23.80 -18.21 -38.84
CA HIS A 6 22.40 -18.30 -39.21
C HIS A 6 21.54 -17.73 -38.06
N VAL A 7 21.21 -16.44 -38.13
CA VAL A 7 20.24 -15.81 -37.23
C VAL A 7 18.86 -16.39 -37.58
N LYS A 8 18.37 -17.31 -36.75
CA LYS A 8 17.01 -17.83 -36.87
C LYS A 8 16.03 -16.70 -36.64
N ASN A 9 15.41 -16.22 -37.70
CA ASN A 9 14.20 -15.42 -37.63
C ASN A 9 13.09 -16.30 -37.04
N HIS A 10 12.84 -16.15 -35.73
CA HIS A 10 11.65 -16.69 -35.10
C HIS A 10 10.45 -15.87 -35.58
N ALA A 11 9.84 -16.32 -36.69
CA ALA A 11 8.53 -15.85 -37.11
C ALA A 11 7.57 -15.97 -35.91
N LYS A 12 7.02 -14.84 -35.48
CA LYS A 12 6.09 -14.73 -34.36
C LYS A 12 4.84 -15.53 -34.72
N LYS A 13 4.77 -16.78 -34.26
CA LYS A 13 3.60 -17.65 -34.43
C LYS A 13 2.41 -16.89 -33.85
N GLU A 14 1.46 -16.50 -34.69
CA GLU A 14 0.20 -15.90 -34.24
C GLU A 14 -0.54 -16.94 -33.41
N SER A 15 -0.30 -16.87 -32.11
CA SER A 15 -1.12 -17.51 -31.11
C SER A 15 -2.48 -16.81 -31.16
N ARG A 16 -3.53 -17.54 -31.59
CA ARG A 16 -4.91 -17.07 -31.46
C ARG A 16 -5.17 -16.89 -29.96
N SER A 17 -5.03 -15.66 -29.47
CA SER A 17 -5.29 -15.35 -28.06
C SER A 17 -6.80 -15.42 -27.83
N PHE A 18 -7.24 -16.38 -27.03
CA PHE A 18 -8.64 -16.48 -26.58
C PHE A 18 -9.05 -15.32 -25.66
N PHE A 19 -8.08 -14.55 -25.16
CA PHE A 19 -8.30 -13.44 -24.25
C PHE A 19 -7.78 -12.13 -24.87
N ARG A 20 -8.57 -11.08 -24.72
CA ARG A 20 -8.18 -9.71 -25.04
C ARG A 20 -8.19 -8.90 -23.74
N THR A 21 -7.09 -8.20 -23.47
CA THR A 21 -7.03 -7.25 -22.35
C THR A 21 -7.89 -6.04 -22.67
N MET A 22 -8.45 -5.41 -21.64
CA MET A 22 -8.93 -4.04 -21.78
C MET A 22 -7.73 -3.11 -22.02
N ASP A 23 -7.99 -1.93 -22.58
CA ASP A 23 -6.94 -0.93 -22.84
C ASP A 23 -6.46 -0.23 -21.55
N PHE A 24 -7.06 -0.57 -20.41
CA PHE A 24 -6.75 -0.04 -19.10
C PHE A 24 -6.66 -1.14 -18.03
N PHE A 25 -6.03 -0.79 -16.91
CA PHE A 25 -5.90 -1.63 -15.73
C PHE A 25 -6.11 -0.82 -14.44
N MET A 26 -6.47 -1.50 -13.37
CA MET A 26 -6.55 -0.88 -12.04
C MET A 26 -5.24 -1.10 -11.29
N LEU A 27 -4.55 -0.01 -10.98
CA LEU A 27 -3.44 -0.01 -10.05
C LEU A 27 -3.98 0.14 -8.63
N ARG A 28 -3.46 -0.69 -7.72
CA ARG A 28 -3.71 -0.56 -6.28
C ARG A 28 -2.37 -0.43 -5.56
N THR A 29 -2.27 0.54 -4.67
CA THR A 29 -1.03 0.81 -3.92
C THR A 29 -1.34 0.99 -2.43
N PRO A 30 -0.50 0.47 -1.51
CA PRO A 30 -0.63 0.80 -0.10
C PRO A 30 -0.50 2.31 0.12
N LEU A 31 -1.16 2.84 1.16
CA LEU A 31 -1.10 4.27 1.50
C LEU A 31 0.32 4.69 1.90
N LEU A 32 0.99 3.85 2.70
CA LEU A 32 2.32 4.14 3.23
C LEU A 32 3.40 3.43 2.40
N PRO A 33 4.58 4.05 2.24
CA PRO A 33 5.69 3.41 1.54
C PRO A 33 6.18 2.14 2.24
N ILE A 34 6.60 1.14 1.44
CA ILE A 34 7.12 -0.13 1.95
C ILE A 34 8.35 0.02 2.86
N HIS A 35 9.16 1.08 2.68
CA HIS A 35 10.34 1.31 3.53
C HIS A 35 9.97 1.55 4.99
N MET A 36 8.78 2.08 5.30
CA MET A 36 8.33 2.23 6.69
C MET A 36 8.17 0.88 7.38
N PHE A 37 7.70 -0.15 6.65
CA PHE A 37 7.69 -1.53 7.17
C PHE A 37 9.10 -2.10 7.32
N LEU A 38 9.98 -1.87 6.35
CA LEU A 38 11.36 -2.37 6.43
C LEU A 38 12.12 -1.78 7.63
N GLU A 39 11.91 -0.49 7.91
CA GLU A 39 12.47 0.18 9.09
C GLU A 39 11.91 -0.40 10.41
N LEU A 40 10.62 -0.75 10.45
CA LEU A 40 10.03 -1.44 11.60
C LEU A 40 10.67 -2.80 11.87
N CYS A 41 11.04 -3.54 10.82
CA CYS A 41 11.70 -4.84 10.97
C CYS A 41 13.14 -4.72 11.49
N GLN A 42 13.77 -3.55 11.33
CA GLN A 42 15.18 -3.32 11.65
C GLN A 42 15.41 -2.60 12.98
N SER A 43 14.36 -2.02 13.57
CA SER A 43 14.47 -1.21 14.79
C SER A 43 13.78 -1.87 15.97
N ASP A 44 14.18 -1.48 17.19
CA ASP A 44 13.43 -1.74 18.42
C ASP A 44 12.11 -0.95 18.37
N TRP A 45 11.16 -1.43 17.56
CA TRP A 45 9.71 -1.14 17.54
C TRP A 45 9.26 0.32 17.77
N ARG A 46 10.09 1.32 17.46
CA ARG A 46 9.75 2.73 17.74
C ARG A 46 8.61 3.19 16.85
N LEU A 47 7.41 3.15 17.42
CA LEU A 47 6.15 3.56 16.83
C LEU A 47 6.10 5.04 16.44
N ASP A 48 7.13 5.86 16.67
CA ASP A 48 7.08 7.31 16.43
C ASP A 48 6.65 7.69 15.00
N LYS A 49 7.12 6.95 13.98
CA LYS A 49 6.73 7.16 12.58
C LYS A 49 5.37 6.57 12.20
N LEU A 50 4.75 5.81 13.09
CA LEU A 50 3.44 5.21 12.91
C LEU A 50 2.48 5.57 14.06
N ASP A 51 2.84 6.55 14.89
CA ASP A 51 2.08 6.92 16.08
C ASP A 51 0.87 7.74 15.62
N PRO A 52 -0.36 7.21 15.75
CA PRO A 52 -1.56 7.94 15.38
C PRO A 52 -1.77 9.23 16.19
N ARG A 53 -1.09 9.40 17.33
CA ARG A 53 -1.14 10.67 18.07
C ARG A 53 -0.30 11.76 17.42
N LYS A 54 0.74 11.38 16.68
CA LYS A 54 1.66 12.29 15.99
C LYS A 54 1.30 12.50 14.52
N GLN A 55 0.60 11.55 13.92
CA GLN A 55 0.24 11.58 12.49
C GLN A 55 -1.27 11.53 12.29
N ALA A 56 -1.85 12.68 11.91
CA ALA A 56 -3.28 12.83 11.69
C ALA A 56 -3.83 11.84 10.64
N ILE A 57 -3.08 11.61 9.55
CA ILE A 57 -3.49 10.67 8.49
C ILE A 57 -3.62 9.24 9.04
N ILE A 58 -2.67 8.80 9.87
CA ILE A 58 -2.69 7.46 10.47
C ILE A 58 -3.86 7.35 11.46
N ARG A 59 -4.10 8.41 12.24
CA ARG A 59 -5.24 8.49 13.16
C ARG A 59 -6.57 8.36 12.43
N GLU A 60 -6.73 9.08 11.33
CA GLU A 60 -7.93 9.04 10.50
C GLU A 60 -8.13 7.64 9.90
N CYS A 61 -7.06 7.05 9.38
CA CYS A 61 -7.11 5.71 8.83
C CYS A 61 -7.52 4.68 9.91
N ILE A 62 -7.02 4.80 11.14
CA ILE A 62 -7.44 3.98 12.28
C ILE A 62 -8.89 4.27 12.65
N ALA A 63 -9.33 5.53 12.66
CA ALA A 63 -10.72 5.90 12.97
C ALA A 63 -11.72 5.21 12.04
N VAL A 64 -11.39 5.14 10.75
CA VAL A 64 -12.21 4.44 9.74
C VAL A 64 -12.13 2.92 9.89
N ALA A 65 -10.94 2.38 10.18
CA ALA A 65 -10.69 0.94 10.23
C ALA A 65 -11.13 0.25 11.53
N SER A 66 -11.02 0.95 12.66
CA SER A 66 -11.28 0.44 14.00
C SER A 66 -11.60 1.57 14.98
N PRO A 67 -12.90 1.93 15.09
CA PRO A 67 -13.36 2.90 16.09
C PRO A 67 -12.98 2.50 17.53
N SER A 68 -13.02 1.21 17.86
CA SER A 68 -12.64 0.70 19.19
C SER A 68 -11.15 0.94 19.50
N LEU A 69 -10.25 0.76 18.53
CA LEU A 69 -8.84 1.09 18.72
C LEU A 69 -8.66 2.60 18.91
N LEU A 70 -9.37 3.44 18.14
CA LEU A 70 -9.31 4.89 18.32
C LEU A 70 -9.77 5.30 19.73
N GLU A 71 -10.84 4.69 20.26
CA GLU A 71 -11.29 4.94 21.63
C GLU A 71 -10.25 4.54 22.66
N SER A 72 -9.61 3.36 22.51
CA SER A 72 -8.51 2.95 23.38
C SER A 72 -7.33 3.94 23.32
N LEU A 73 -6.99 4.43 22.12
CA LEU A 73 -5.94 5.43 21.93
C LEU A 73 -6.26 6.78 22.61
N ASN A 74 -7.54 7.16 22.67
CA ASN A 74 -7.98 8.38 23.36
C ASN A 74 -7.94 8.25 24.90
N LYS A 75 -7.88 7.03 25.44
CA LYS A 75 -7.91 6.75 26.88
C LYS A 75 -6.56 6.27 27.44
N LEU A 76 -5.47 6.40 26.66
CA LEU A 76 -4.15 5.87 27.04
C LEU A 76 -3.61 6.42 28.37
N ASP A 77 -3.96 7.67 28.73
CA ASP A 77 -3.49 8.29 29.98
C ASP A 77 -4.04 7.58 31.23
N GLN A 78 -5.13 6.80 31.07
CA GLN A 78 -5.77 6.02 32.14
C GLN A 78 -5.53 4.51 31.96
N ALA A 79 -4.76 4.11 30.94
CA ALA A 79 -4.61 2.72 30.57
C ALA A 79 -3.55 2.01 31.43
N ASP A 80 -3.83 0.75 31.76
CA ASP A 80 -2.83 -0.12 32.37
C ASP A 80 -1.76 -0.58 31.35
N ARG A 81 -0.71 -1.24 31.83
CA ARG A 81 0.39 -1.73 30.99
C ARG A 81 -0.09 -2.70 29.90
N GLU A 82 -1.04 -3.58 30.20
CA GLU A 82 -1.54 -4.57 29.25
C GLU A 82 -2.31 -3.90 28.12
N GLN A 83 -3.16 -2.93 28.46
CA GLN A 83 -3.91 -2.11 27.51
C GLN A 83 -2.97 -1.29 26.60
N LEU A 84 -1.91 -0.70 27.16
CA LEU A 84 -0.88 0.01 26.39
C LEU A 84 -0.19 -0.93 25.38
N GLU A 85 0.23 -2.12 25.81
CA GLU A 85 0.84 -3.11 24.91
C GLU A 85 -0.13 -3.59 23.82
N GLN A 86 -1.39 -3.81 24.17
CA GLN A 86 -2.42 -4.25 23.22
C GLN A 86 -2.73 -3.17 22.16
N ALA A 87 -2.80 -1.90 22.58
CA ALA A 87 -2.96 -0.78 21.67
C ALA A 87 -1.75 -0.65 20.74
N ALA A 88 -0.54 -0.76 21.27
CA ALA A 88 0.70 -0.73 20.49
C ALA A 88 0.77 -1.86 19.44
N ARG A 89 0.47 -3.10 19.84
CA ARG A 89 0.37 -4.25 18.93
C ARG A 89 -0.66 -4.03 17.83
N SER A 90 -1.80 -3.44 18.17
CA SER A 90 -2.86 -3.13 17.20
C SER A 90 -2.43 -2.05 16.20
N CYS A 91 -1.81 -0.96 16.69
CA CYS A 91 -1.25 0.09 15.82
C CYS A 91 -0.18 -0.48 14.88
N LEU A 92 0.69 -1.35 15.38
CA LEU A 92 1.70 -2.03 14.56
C LEU A 92 1.07 -2.86 13.44
N ARG A 93 0.04 -3.67 13.74
CA ARG A 93 -0.67 -4.45 12.70
C ARG A 93 -1.26 -3.56 11.62
N TYR A 94 -1.85 -2.42 11.99
CA TYR A 94 -2.38 -1.47 11.03
C TYR A 94 -1.28 -0.77 10.23
N GLY A 95 -0.17 -0.37 10.86
CA GLY A 95 1.01 0.19 10.18
C GLY A 95 1.62 -0.75 9.14
N ILE A 96 1.77 -2.04 9.49
CA ILE A 96 2.22 -3.08 8.55
C ILE A 96 1.23 -3.19 7.39
N ARG A 97 -0.08 -3.24 7.66
CA ARG A 97 -1.11 -3.35 6.62
C ARG A 97 -1.06 -2.16 5.66
N MET A 98 -0.97 -0.95 6.19
CA MET A 98 -0.88 0.30 5.42
C MET A 98 0.37 0.39 4.54
N SER A 99 1.44 -0.35 4.87
CA SER A 99 2.72 -0.31 4.16
C SER A 99 2.95 -1.49 3.21
N THR A 100 2.22 -2.60 3.38
CA THR A 100 2.49 -3.87 2.66
C THR A 100 1.32 -4.39 1.84
N ARG A 101 0.07 -4.01 2.16
CA ARG A 101 -1.13 -4.55 1.49
C ARG A 101 -1.79 -3.50 0.62
N ALA A 102 -1.82 -3.75 -0.69
CA ALA A 102 -2.56 -2.95 -1.68
C ALA A 102 -4.08 -3.24 -1.69
N THR A 103 -4.62 -3.86 -0.64
CA THR A 103 -6.02 -4.28 -0.59
C THR A 103 -6.89 -3.15 -0.03
N PRO A 104 -7.90 -2.65 -0.78
CA PRO A 104 -8.79 -1.58 -0.32
C PRO A 104 -9.49 -1.96 0.97
N PHE A 105 -9.13 -1.29 2.06
CA PHE A 105 -9.81 -1.37 3.34
C PHE A 105 -9.74 -0.01 4.02
N GLY A 106 -10.89 0.65 4.13
CA GLY A 106 -10.95 2.03 4.61
C GLY A 106 -10.05 2.94 3.78
N LEU A 107 -9.13 3.63 4.45
CA LEU A 107 -8.18 4.58 3.85
C LEU A 107 -6.77 4.00 3.61
N PHE A 108 -6.57 2.69 3.77
CA PHE A 108 -5.22 2.09 3.76
C PHE A 108 -4.57 1.89 2.38
N SER A 109 -5.28 2.12 1.28
CA SER A 109 -4.71 1.95 -0.06
C SER A 109 -5.35 2.89 -1.07
N GLY A 110 -4.55 3.39 -2.00
CA GLY A 110 -5.01 4.15 -3.16
C GLY A 110 -5.36 3.24 -4.34
N ILE A 111 -6.28 3.70 -5.18
CA ILE A 111 -6.61 3.11 -6.47
C ILE A 111 -6.36 4.13 -7.58
N ALA A 112 -5.89 3.66 -8.73
CA ALA A 112 -5.74 4.48 -9.92
C ALA A 112 -6.04 3.65 -11.17
N CYS A 113 -6.46 4.32 -12.25
CA CYS A 113 -6.60 3.70 -13.57
C CYS A 113 -5.32 3.97 -14.37
N GLY A 114 -4.70 2.92 -14.90
CA GLY A 114 -3.55 2.99 -15.80
C GLY A 114 -3.91 2.49 -17.19
N HIS A 115 -3.11 2.89 -18.19
CA HIS A 115 -3.28 2.47 -19.58
C HIS A 115 -1.98 1.85 -20.09
N PHE A 116 -2.09 0.99 -21.11
CA PHE A 116 -0.92 0.43 -21.78
C PHE A 116 -0.33 1.45 -22.75
N ASP A 117 0.99 1.63 -22.70
CA ASP A 117 1.73 2.53 -23.59
C ASP A 117 3.11 1.92 -23.91
N THR A 118 3.80 2.51 -24.88
CA THR A 118 5.18 2.24 -25.29
C THR A 118 6.21 2.54 -24.19
N HIS A 119 5.86 3.36 -23.20
CA HIS A 119 6.72 3.76 -22.10
C HIS A 119 6.04 3.55 -20.75
N THR A 120 6.78 3.06 -19.77
CA THR A 120 6.28 2.90 -18.39
C THR A 120 6.40 4.20 -17.63
N GLN A 121 5.27 4.73 -17.16
CA GLN A 121 5.24 5.87 -16.24
C GLN A 121 4.36 5.54 -15.03
N LEU A 122 4.93 5.72 -13.83
CA LEU A 122 4.22 5.51 -12.57
C LEU A 122 4.51 6.67 -11.63
N ILE A 123 3.48 7.44 -11.29
CA ILE A 123 3.58 8.56 -10.36
C ILE A 123 2.64 8.27 -9.19
N VAL A 124 3.22 8.14 -8.00
CA VAL A 124 2.47 8.09 -6.74
C VAL A 124 2.60 9.45 -6.09
N ASN A 125 1.49 10.18 -6.05
CA ASN A 125 1.42 11.49 -5.43
C ASN A 125 1.64 11.41 -3.92
N LYS A 126 1.99 12.54 -3.30
CA LYS A 126 2.08 12.62 -1.84
C LYS A 126 0.74 12.31 -1.20
N ILE A 127 0.78 11.79 0.01
CA ILE A 127 -0.42 11.32 0.73
C ILE A 127 -1.46 12.44 0.89
N GLU A 128 -1.03 13.69 1.10
CA GLU A 128 -1.93 14.84 1.29
C GLU A 128 -2.72 15.20 0.02
N GLN A 129 -2.29 14.68 -1.13
CA GLN A 129 -2.94 14.90 -2.43
C GLN A 129 -3.92 13.78 -2.78
N HIS A 130 -4.02 12.74 -1.94
CA HIS A 130 -4.96 11.65 -2.14
C HIS A 130 -6.36 12.14 -1.78
N LYS A 131 -7.33 11.91 -2.68
CA LYS A 131 -8.74 12.24 -2.44
C LYS A 131 -9.48 11.00 -1.99
N LYS A 132 -10.24 11.13 -0.90
CA LYS A 132 -11.21 10.09 -0.50
C LYS A 132 -12.29 10.01 -1.58
N THR A 133 -12.41 8.85 -2.20
CA THR A 133 -13.48 8.55 -3.15
C THR A 133 -14.39 7.50 -2.55
N GLU A 134 -15.68 7.80 -2.47
CA GLU A 134 -16.70 6.77 -2.25
C GLU A 134 -16.88 5.98 -3.56
N PRO A 135 -17.11 4.65 -3.50
CA PRO A 135 -17.53 3.93 -4.69
C PRO A 135 -18.83 4.56 -5.22
N PRO A 136 -18.96 4.75 -6.55
CA PRO A 136 -20.19 5.25 -7.16
C PRO A 136 -21.38 4.31 -6.94
#